data_AF-A0A9E2CBW2-F1
#
_entry.id   AF-A0A9E2CBW2-F1
#
_cell.length_a   1.000
_cell.length_b   1.000
_cell.length_c   1.000
_cell.angle_alpha   90.00
_cell.angle_beta   90.00
_cell.angle_gamma   90.00
#
_symmetry.space_group_name_H-M   'P 1'
#
loop_
_entity.id
_entity.type
_entity.pdbx_description
1 polymer ?
#
loop_
_entity_poly.entity_id
_entity_poly.type
_entity_poly.pdbx_seq_one_letter_code
_entity_poly.pdbx_strand_id
1 'polypeptide(L)'
;MSTPIGHTLTAAIIYAISRKRCYFRKQKQCCQGWKHLLFCIILASLPDIDFISLTNSPLFQSGFFLSGVRLSWENHHGPTHSLGFVILVMLVVGVVARIFQRNWKQWGIISGLCVISHVLMDILVTKNGLMLFYPLSTHRIIMAIGFPFGYSPEMGFVSFVVISAIEEMVILGSIMIVIWRTMR
;
A
#
# COMPACT_ATOMS: atom_id res chain seq x y z
N MET A 1 8.97 -6.29 2.28
CA MET A 1 8.97 -5.28 1.23
C MET A 1 8.54 -5.96 -0.04
N SER A 2 7.24 -5.99 -0.24
CA SER A 2 6.70 -6.09 -1.60
C SER A 2 7.32 -5.00 -2.48
N THR A 3 7.41 -5.26 -3.77
CA THR A 3 8.11 -4.32 -4.66
C THR A 3 7.20 -3.16 -5.05
N PRO A 4 7.75 -1.98 -5.41
CA PRO A 4 6.94 -0.86 -5.93
C PRO A 4 6.07 -1.26 -7.14
N ILE A 5 6.56 -2.21 -7.95
CA ILE A 5 5.83 -2.78 -9.09
C ILE A 5 4.60 -3.55 -8.61
N GLY A 6 4.78 -4.36 -7.58
CA GLY A 6 3.74 -5.15 -6.96
C GLY A 6 2.58 -4.30 -6.39
N HIS A 7 2.90 -3.26 -5.63
CA HIS A 7 1.92 -2.28 -5.15
C HIS A 7 1.20 -1.55 -6.28
N THR A 8 1.93 -1.16 -7.32
CA THR A 8 1.36 -0.50 -8.51
C THR A 8 0.37 -1.41 -9.23
N LEU A 9 0.71 -2.69 -9.38
CA LEU A 9 -0.14 -3.67 -10.03
C LEU A 9 -1.40 -3.97 -9.21
N THR A 10 -1.24 -4.10 -7.90
CA THR A 10 -2.34 -4.23 -6.94
C THR A 10 -3.34 -3.08 -7.05
N ALA A 11 -2.83 -1.84 -7.06
CA ALA A 11 -3.63 -0.65 -7.27
C ALA A 11 -4.38 -0.66 -8.61
N ALA A 12 -3.71 -1.11 -9.68
CA ALA A 12 -4.32 -1.22 -11.00
C ALA A 12 -5.46 -2.24 -11.03
N ILE A 13 -5.31 -3.37 -10.34
CA ILE A 13 -6.36 -4.41 -10.22
C ILE A 13 -7.55 -3.87 -9.43
N ILE A 14 -7.31 -3.26 -8.25
CA ILE A 14 -8.36 -2.65 -7.43
C ILE A 14 -9.13 -1.61 -8.25
N TYR A 15 -8.42 -0.77 -9.00
CA TYR A 15 -9.01 0.20 -9.91
C TYR A 15 -9.87 -0.47 -11.01
N ALA A 16 -9.35 -1.49 -11.70
CA ALA A 16 -10.06 -2.19 -12.77
C ALA A 16 -11.37 -2.81 -12.30
N ILE A 17 -11.38 -3.39 -11.09
CA ILE A 17 -12.58 -3.99 -10.50
C ILE A 17 -13.58 -2.93 -10.07
N SER A 18 -13.11 -1.83 -9.47
CA SER A 18 -13.97 -0.71 -9.11
C SER A 18 -14.70 -0.11 -10.32
N ARG A 19 -14.06 -0.13 -11.51
CA ARG A 19 -14.62 0.33 -12.78
C ARG A 19 -15.64 -0.63 -13.38
N LYS A 20 -15.46 -1.95 -13.24
CA LYS A 20 -16.40 -2.94 -13.81
C LYS A 20 -17.82 -2.79 -13.26
N ARG A 21 -17.99 -2.30 -12.02
CA ARG A 21 -19.32 -1.97 -11.46
C ARG A 21 -20.01 -0.76 -12.13
N CYS A 22 -19.28 0.08 -12.85
CA CYS A 22 -19.80 1.28 -13.52
C CYS A 22 -19.96 1.12 -15.03
N TYR A 23 -19.55 -0.02 -15.61
CA TYR A 23 -19.46 -0.22 -17.07
C TYR A 23 -20.82 -0.17 -17.80
N PHE A 24 -21.94 -0.24 -17.07
CA PHE A 24 -23.27 -0.03 -17.64
C PHE A 24 -23.63 1.45 -17.92
N ARG A 25 -22.76 2.43 -17.61
CA ARG A 25 -23.05 3.86 -17.79
C ARG A 25 -21.95 4.61 -18.60
N LYS A 26 -22.19 4.68 -19.92
CA LYS A 26 -21.72 5.67 -20.93
C LYS A 26 -20.20 5.89 -21.20
N GLN A 27 -19.91 5.91 -22.49
CA GLN A 27 -18.65 6.02 -23.25
C GLN A 27 -17.72 7.24 -22.97
N LYS A 28 -18.14 8.25 -22.18
CA LYS A 28 -17.33 9.46 -21.88
C LYS A 28 -16.22 9.24 -20.83
N GLN A 29 -16.11 8.04 -20.27
CA GLN A 29 -15.21 7.73 -19.13
C GLN A 29 -13.79 7.30 -19.51
N CYS A 30 -13.40 7.27 -20.80
CA CYS A 30 -12.07 6.78 -21.19
C CYS A 30 -10.94 7.75 -20.78
N CYS A 31 -11.09 9.06 -21.04
CA CYS A 31 -10.02 10.05 -20.79
C CYS A 31 -9.77 10.38 -19.30
N GLN A 32 -10.70 10.07 -18.39
CA GLN A 32 -10.49 10.26 -16.94
C GLN A 32 -9.95 9.02 -16.23
N GLY A 33 -9.86 7.88 -16.92
CA GLY A 33 -9.50 6.61 -16.29
C GLY A 33 -8.07 6.59 -15.73
N TRP A 34 -7.12 7.20 -16.43
CA TRP A 34 -5.72 7.23 -15.99
C TRP A 34 -5.52 8.03 -14.70
N LYS A 35 -6.31 9.09 -14.45
CA LYS A 35 -6.23 9.88 -13.22
C LYS A 35 -6.62 9.07 -11.99
N HIS A 36 -7.64 8.23 -12.13
CA HIS A 36 -8.11 7.35 -11.07
C HIS A 36 -7.11 6.22 -10.81
N LEU A 37 -6.52 5.67 -11.89
CA LEU A 37 -5.44 4.70 -11.78
C LEU A 37 -4.23 5.29 -11.04
N LEU A 38 -3.76 6.47 -11.46
CA LEU A 38 -2.65 7.16 -10.81
C LEU A 38 -2.93 7.43 -9.33
N PHE A 39 -4.16 7.84 -9.01
CA PHE A 39 -4.58 8.03 -7.63
C PHE A 39 -4.49 6.74 -6.81
N CYS A 40 -4.99 5.60 -7.33
CA CYS A 40 -4.86 4.32 -6.65
C CYS A 40 -3.40 3.91 -6.45
N ILE A 41 -2.53 4.17 -7.43
CA ILE A 41 -1.08 3.87 -7.33
C ILE A 41 -0.45 4.68 -6.19
N ILE A 42 -0.71 5.99 -6.16
CA ILE A 42 -0.20 6.87 -5.09
C ILE A 42 -0.70 6.41 -3.71
N LEU A 43 -1.97 6.02 -3.60
CA LEU A 43 -2.53 5.51 -2.35
C LEU A 43 -1.91 4.17 -1.93
N ALA A 44 -1.63 3.28 -2.87
CA ALA A 44 -0.99 2.00 -2.56
C ALA A 44 0.47 2.17 -2.14
N SER A 45 1.14 3.27 -2.52
CA SER A 45 2.50 3.61 -2.09
C SER A 45 2.55 4.51 -0.85
N LEU A 46 1.40 4.90 -0.29
CA LEU A 46 1.34 5.83 0.83
C LEU A 46 1.96 5.29 2.12
N PRO A 47 1.88 3.98 2.44
CA PRO A 47 2.57 3.41 3.60
C PRO A 47 4.09 3.62 3.56
N ASP A 48 4.71 3.57 2.38
CA ASP A 48 6.15 3.77 2.16
C ASP A 48 6.63 5.20 2.46
N ILE A 49 5.75 6.15 2.75
CA ILE A 49 6.21 7.50 3.12
C ILE A 49 7.06 7.48 4.41
N ASP A 50 6.93 6.43 5.24
CA ASP A 50 7.77 6.24 6.44
C ASP A 50 9.26 5.95 6.14
N PHE A 51 9.62 5.63 4.89
CA PHE A 51 11.02 5.63 4.44
C PHE A 51 11.70 6.99 4.63
N ILE A 52 10.91 8.07 4.52
CA ILE A 52 11.40 9.44 4.66
C ILE A 52 11.45 9.74 6.15
N SER A 53 12.50 9.27 6.81
CA SER A 53 12.76 9.62 8.20
C SER A 53 13.44 10.98 8.26
N LEU A 54 12.71 11.98 8.76
CA LEU A 54 13.29 13.25 9.18
C LEU A 54 13.97 13.01 10.54
N THR A 55 15.22 12.58 10.50
CA THR A 55 15.99 12.41 11.74
C THR A 55 16.48 13.78 12.22
N ASN A 56 15.98 14.23 13.38
CA ASN A 56 16.62 15.29 14.16
C ASN A 56 17.90 14.73 14.75
N SER A 57 18.94 14.62 13.93
CA SER A 57 20.25 14.14 14.37
C SER A 57 20.77 15.13 15.42
N PRO A 58 21.13 14.70 16.64
CA PRO A 58 21.74 15.58 17.66
C PRO A 58 23.15 16.06 17.30
N LEU A 59 23.61 15.80 16.07
CA LEU A 59 24.83 16.38 15.47
C LEU A 59 24.60 17.84 15.03
N PHE A 60 23.84 18.59 15.82
CA PHE A 60 23.40 19.96 15.59
C PHE A 60 23.91 20.87 16.72
N GLN A 61 25.24 20.90 16.90
CA GLN A 61 25.88 21.92 17.74
C GLN A 61 26.42 23.11 16.90
N SER A 62 26.21 23.11 15.57
CA SER A 62 26.74 24.15 14.68
C SER A 62 25.74 24.59 13.60
N GLY A 63 24.64 25.22 14.02
CA GLY A 63 24.05 26.39 13.34
C GLY A 63 23.68 26.34 11.85
N PHE A 64 23.60 25.19 11.17
CA PHE A 64 23.26 25.12 9.74
C PHE A 64 22.07 24.19 9.51
N PHE A 65 20.89 24.77 9.25
CA PHE A 65 19.60 24.10 8.98
C PHE A 65 19.62 23.25 7.70
N LEU A 66 20.35 22.13 7.70
CA LEU A 66 20.19 21.07 6.72
C LEU A 66 19.61 19.85 7.43
N SER A 67 18.28 19.82 7.56
CA SER A 67 17.55 18.59 7.88
C SER A 67 17.82 17.58 6.77
N GLY A 68 18.77 16.66 7.00
CA GLY A 68 19.07 15.60 6.05
C GLY A 68 17.91 14.62 6.01
N VAL A 69 17.25 14.50 4.85
CA VAL A 69 16.33 13.38 4.60
C VAL A 69 17.16 12.10 4.57
N ARG A 70 16.99 11.23 5.57
CA ARG A 70 17.59 9.90 5.56
C ARG A 70 16.54 8.88 5.16
N LEU A 71 16.86 8.11 4.11
CA LEU A 71 16.14 6.89 3.79
C LEU A 71 16.63 5.81 4.76
N SER A 72 15.84 5.56 5.81
CA SER A 72 16.17 4.55 6.81
C SER A 72 15.32 3.30 6.58
N TRP A 73 15.99 2.24 6.12
CA TRP A 73 15.38 0.91 5.99
C TRP A 73 14.98 0.30 7.33
N GLU A 74 15.60 0.72 8.44
CA GLU A 74 15.31 0.21 9.78
C GLU A 74 14.00 0.78 10.35
N ASN A 75 13.62 1.98 9.92
CA ASN A 75 12.38 2.64 10.36
C ASN A 75 11.18 2.29 9.49
N HIS A 76 11.42 1.62 8.36
CA HIS A 76 10.37 1.18 7.48
C HIS A 76 9.54 0.07 8.16
N HIS A 77 8.22 0.09 7.94
CA HIS A 77 7.20 -0.63 8.72
C HIS A 77 6.82 0.02 10.07
N GLY A 78 6.90 1.34 10.14
CA GLY A 78 6.51 2.12 11.30
C GLY A 78 4.99 2.37 11.36
N PRO A 79 4.57 3.54 11.87
CA PRO A 79 3.16 3.90 12.05
C PRO A 79 2.27 3.81 10.80
N THR A 80 2.85 4.03 9.61
CA THR A 80 2.10 4.02 8.34
C THR A 80 1.69 2.61 7.90
N HIS A 81 2.28 1.57 8.48
CA HIS A 81 1.94 0.16 8.23
C HIS A 81 0.94 -0.40 9.25
N SER A 82 0.16 0.47 9.88
CA SER A 82 -0.84 0.11 10.90
C SER A 82 -2.27 0.14 10.37
N LEU A 83 -3.17 -0.62 11.02
CA LEU A 83 -4.61 -0.54 10.75
C LEU A 83 -5.17 0.85 11.08
N GLY A 84 -4.60 1.53 12.08
CA GLY A 84 -4.96 2.91 12.39
C GLY A 84 -4.71 3.85 11.20
N PHE A 85 -3.57 3.71 10.54
CA PHE A 85 -3.24 4.47 9.33
C PHE A 85 -4.18 4.16 8.16
N VAL A 86 -4.50 2.88 7.92
CA VAL A 86 -5.47 2.47 6.89
C VAL A 86 -6.83 3.14 7.12
N ILE A 87 -7.34 3.10 8.36
CA ILE A 87 -8.62 3.72 8.71
C ILE A 87 -8.55 5.24 8.53
N LEU A 88 -7.44 5.87 8.94
CA LEU A 88 -7.23 7.31 8.77
C LEU A 88 -7.30 7.71 7.29
N VAL A 89 -6.56 7.02 6.40
CA VAL A 89 -6.59 7.31 4.96
C VAL A 89 -7.98 7.10 4.38
N MET A 90 -8.66 6.01 4.75
CA MET A 90 -10.04 5.74 4.34
C MET A 90 -11.00 6.88 4.72
N LEU A 91 -10.89 7.39 5.96
CA LEU A 91 -11.71 8.50 6.44
C LEU A 91 -11.36 9.82 5.72
N VAL A 92 -10.08 10.16 5.60
CA VAL A 92 -9.62 11.38 4.93
C VAL A 92 -10.08 11.42 3.47
N VAL A 93 -9.83 10.34 2.71
CA VAL A 93 -10.26 10.25 1.31
C VAL A 93 -11.78 10.27 1.20
N GLY A 94 -12.50 9.60 2.11
CA GLY A 94 -13.96 9.65 2.18
C GLY A 94 -14.49 11.08 2.39
N VAL A 95 -13.93 11.82 3.36
CA VAL A 95 -14.30 13.21 3.65
C VAL A 95 -13.99 14.12 2.46
N VAL A 96 -12.80 14.01 1.87
CA VAL A 96 -12.41 14.77 0.68
C VAL A 96 -13.37 14.48 -0.48
N ALA A 97 -13.69 13.21 -0.73
CA ALA A 97 -14.67 12.83 -1.74
C ALA A 97 -16.05 13.45 -1.47
N ARG A 98 -16.49 13.52 -0.21
CA ARG A 98 -17.76 14.19 0.16
C ARG A 98 -17.72 15.69 -0.13
N ILE A 99 -16.63 16.38 0.20
CA ILE A 99 -16.45 17.83 -0.06
C ILE A 99 -16.57 18.13 -1.56
N PHE A 100 -15.98 17.27 -2.40
CA PHE A 100 -16.07 17.38 -3.86
C PHE A 100 -17.33 16.74 -4.48
N GLN A 101 -18.37 16.50 -3.68
CA GLN A 101 -19.66 15.93 -4.11
C GLN A 101 -19.54 14.59 -4.87
N ARG A 102 -18.56 13.76 -4.49
CA ARG A 102 -18.37 12.39 -4.99
C ARG A 102 -18.93 11.36 -4.00
N ASN A 103 -19.02 10.11 -4.44
CA ASN A 103 -19.49 9.01 -3.59
C ASN A 103 -18.43 8.65 -2.52
N TRP A 104 -18.55 9.26 -1.34
CA TRP A 104 -17.58 9.11 -0.25
C TRP A 104 -17.37 7.67 0.20
N LYS A 105 -18.43 6.84 0.23
CA LYS A 105 -18.33 5.43 0.62
C LYS A 105 -17.44 4.66 -0.35
N GLN A 106 -17.67 4.86 -1.65
CA GLN A 106 -16.89 4.20 -2.70
C GLN A 106 -15.42 4.61 -2.63
N TRP A 107 -15.13 5.91 -2.56
CA TRP A 107 -13.75 6.41 -2.52
C TRP A 107 -13.01 6.03 -1.24
N GLY A 108 -13.69 6.08 -0.09
CA GLY A 108 -13.17 5.58 1.18
C GLY A 108 -12.79 4.10 1.07
N ILE A 109 -13.72 3.24 0.65
CA ILE A 109 -13.46 1.80 0.51
C ILE A 109 -12.31 1.52 -0.46
N ILE A 110 -12.30 2.15 -1.65
CA ILE A 110 -11.21 1.96 -2.62
C ILE A 110 -9.85 2.36 -2.00
N SER A 111 -9.80 3.50 -1.30
CA SER A 111 -8.57 3.93 -0.67
C SER A 111 -8.11 3.00 0.46
N GLY A 112 -9.04 2.56 1.31
CA GLY A 112 -8.76 1.57 2.35
C GLY A 112 -8.24 0.27 1.77
N LEU A 113 -8.83 -0.21 0.66
CA LEU A 113 -8.38 -1.40 -0.05
C LEU A 113 -6.96 -1.25 -0.63
N CYS A 114 -6.63 -0.09 -1.21
CA CYS A 114 -5.28 0.17 -1.71
C CYS A 114 -4.25 0.14 -0.58
N VAL A 115 -4.50 0.86 0.52
CA VAL A 115 -3.55 0.95 1.63
C VAL A 115 -3.45 -0.39 2.38
N ILE A 116 -4.58 -1.07 2.67
CA ILE A 116 -4.53 -2.35 3.38
C ILE A 116 -3.85 -3.44 2.54
N SER A 117 -4.01 -3.43 1.21
CA SER A 117 -3.34 -4.40 0.37
C SER A 117 -1.82 -4.28 0.46
N HIS A 118 -1.29 -3.07 0.60
CA HIS A 118 0.13 -2.83 0.83
C HIS A 118 0.57 -3.45 2.16
N VAL A 119 -0.13 -3.11 3.26
CA VAL A 119 0.19 -3.62 4.61
C VAL A 119 0.10 -5.16 4.67
N LEU A 120 -0.90 -5.74 4.01
CA LEU A 120 -1.07 -7.19 3.94
C LEU A 120 -0.02 -7.90 3.08
N MET A 121 0.54 -7.24 2.07
CA MET A 121 1.68 -7.81 1.34
C MET A 121 2.93 -7.77 2.20
N ASP A 122 3.16 -6.65 2.86
CA ASP A 122 4.34 -6.51 3.69
C ASP A 122 4.33 -7.45 4.88
N ILE A 123 3.18 -7.72 5.52
CA ILE A 123 3.12 -8.68 6.64
C ILE A 123 3.47 -10.10 6.21
N LEU A 124 3.26 -10.45 4.93
CA LEU A 124 3.55 -11.77 4.37
C LEU A 124 5.04 -11.93 4.02
N VAL A 125 5.70 -10.84 3.61
CA VAL A 125 7.07 -10.88 3.06
C VAL A 125 8.12 -10.38 4.07
N THR A 126 7.74 -9.52 5.03
CA THR A 126 8.69 -8.89 5.94
C THR A 126 9.23 -9.85 7.00
N LYS A 127 10.55 -9.81 7.22
CA LYS A 127 11.21 -10.53 8.31
C LYS A 127 11.20 -9.73 9.63
N ASN A 128 11.06 -8.41 9.55
CA ASN A 128 11.17 -7.51 10.71
C ASN A 128 9.83 -7.31 11.44
N GLY A 129 8.73 -7.70 10.79
CA GLY A 129 7.37 -7.57 11.32
C GLY A 129 6.81 -6.15 11.25
N LEU A 130 5.48 -6.04 11.32
CA LEU A 130 4.74 -4.78 11.23
C LEU A 130 4.11 -4.38 12.56
N MET A 131 4.10 -3.09 12.88
CA MET A 131 3.33 -2.54 14.01
C MET A 131 1.84 -2.39 13.67
N LEU A 132 1.16 -3.52 13.45
CA LEU A 132 -0.20 -3.54 12.90
C LEU A 132 -1.23 -2.75 13.75
N PHE A 133 -1.02 -2.74 15.07
CA PHE A 133 -1.93 -2.10 16.03
C PHE A 133 -1.42 -0.74 16.55
N TYR A 134 -0.45 -0.11 15.90
CA TYR A 134 -0.06 1.26 16.25
C TYR A 134 -1.25 2.23 16.09
N PRO A 135 -1.45 3.21 16.99
CA PRO A 135 -0.63 3.59 18.15
C PRO A 135 -0.95 2.84 19.44
N LEU A 136 -1.88 1.88 19.43
CA LEU A 136 -2.28 1.14 20.64
C LEU A 136 -1.18 0.16 21.10
N SER A 137 -0.37 -0.34 20.17
CA SER A 137 0.77 -1.21 20.48
C SER A 137 1.91 -1.02 19.49
N THR A 138 3.14 -1.11 19.99
CA THR A 138 4.38 -1.14 19.19
C THR A 138 4.88 -2.56 18.92
N HIS A 139 4.14 -3.58 19.37
CA HIS A 139 4.47 -4.98 19.12
C HIS A 139 4.42 -5.28 17.61
N ARG A 140 5.50 -5.86 17.08
CA ARG A 140 5.62 -6.22 15.67
C ARG A 140 5.07 -7.62 15.43
N ILE A 141 4.20 -7.75 14.44
CA ILE A 141 3.62 -9.04 14.02
C ILE A 141 4.36 -9.52 12.79
N ILE A 142 4.82 -10.77 12.83
CA ILE A 142 5.49 -11.47 11.74
C ILE A 142 4.61 -12.67 11.38
N MET A 143 4.26 -12.86 10.11
CA MET A 143 3.66 -14.13 9.69
C MET A 143 4.76 -15.16 9.49
N ALA A 144 4.71 -16.24 10.28
CA ALA A 144 5.61 -17.38 10.17
C ALA A 144 5.38 -18.24 8.91
N ILE A 145 4.37 -17.89 8.08
CA ILE A 145 4.10 -18.61 6.82
C ILE A 145 5.29 -18.52 5.88
N GLY A 146 6.19 -17.53 6.06
CA GLY A 146 7.53 -17.51 5.49
C GLY A 146 7.53 -18.14 4.10
N PHE A 147 6.81 -17.51 3.16
CA PHE A 147 6.68 -18.08 1.83
C PHE A 147 8.09 -18.46 1.35
N PRO A 148 8.27 -19.64 0.72
CA PRO A 148 9.59 -20.28 0.53
C PRO A 148 10.59 -19.46 -0.30
N PHE A 149 10.17 -18.28 -0.76
CA PHE A 149 10.95 -17.31 -1.51
C PHE A 149 11.40 -16.11 -0.67
N GLY A 150 11.52 -16.26 0.65
CA GLY A 150 12.16 -15.26 1.49
C GLY A 150 13.52 -14.89 0.89
N TYR A 151 13.73 -13.58 0.65
CA TYR A 151 14.97 -13.04 0.07
C TYR A 151 16.21 -13.73 0.68
N SER A 152 16.92 -14.48 -0.16
CA SER A 152 18.31 -14.84 0.09
C SER A 152 19.17 -13.80 -0.63
N PRO A 153 20.30 -13.36 -0.04
CA PRO A 153 21.24 -12.46 -0.71
C PRO A 153 21.74 -13.01 -2.07
N GLU A 154 21.61 -14.33 -2.27
CA GLU A 154 21.98 -15.05 -3.49
C GLU A 154 20.93 -14.92 -4.60
N MET A 155 19.66 -14.66 -4.27
CA MET A 155 18.64 -14.29 -5.24
C MET A 155 18.89 -12.85 -5.70
N GLY A 156 19.52 -12.69 -6.86
CA GLY A 156 19.73 -11.38 -7.47
C GLY A 156 18.45 -10.53 -7.52
N PHE A 157 18.60 -9.21 -7.42
CA PHE A 157 17.50 -8.23 -7.33
C PHE A 157 16.36 -8.45 -8.34
N VAL A 158 16.70 -8.84 -9.57
CA VAL A 158 15.72 -9.11 -10.63
C VAL A 158 14.86 -10.33 -10.30
N SER A 159 15.45 -11.42 -9.80
CA SER A 159 14.71 -12.62 -9.40
C SER A 159 13.80 -12.33 -8.21
N PHE A 160 14.25 -11.53 -7.25
CA PHE A 160 13.42 -11.08 -6.14
C PHE A 160 12.20 -10.27 -6.61
N VAL A 161 12.41 -9.33 -7.54
CA VAL A 161 11.33 -8.49 -8.09
C VAL A 161 10.31 -9.33 -8.87
N VAL A 162 10.78 -10.25 -9.71
CA VAL A 162 9.91 -11.10 -10.52
C VAL A 162 9.11 -12.07 -9.66
N ILE A 163 9.75 -12.71 -8.68
CA ILE A 163 9.06 -13.65 -7.78
C ILE A 163 8.05 -12.92 -6.91
N SER A 164 8.42 -11.79 -6.32
CA SER A 164 7.48 -10.98 -5.53
C SER A 164 6.30 -10.53 -6.38
N ALA A 165 6.53 -10.04 -7.61
CA ALA A 165 5.44 -9.64 -8.51
C ALA A 165 4.52 -10.82 -8.89
N ILE A 166 5.08 -12.01 -9.16
CA ILE A 166 4.28 -13.21 -9.47
C ILE A 166 3.47 -13.63 -8.25
N GLU A 167 4.07 -13.66 -7.06
CA GLU A 167 3.42 -14.04 -5.81
C GLU A 167 2.28 -13.08 -5.48
N GLU A 168 2.51 -11.78 -5.61
CA GLU A 168 1.51 -10.74 -5.44
C GLU A 168 0.36 -10.88 -6.45
N MET A 169 0.65 -11.20 -7.72
CA MET A 169 -0.38 -11.50 -8.73
C MET A 169 -1.20 -12.74 -8.38
N VAL A 170 -0.57 -13.78 -7.84
CA VAL A 170 -1.24 -15.05 -7.51
C VAL A 170 -2.12 -14.87 -6.28
N ILE A 171 -1.60 -14.30 -5.20
CA ILE A 171 -2.34 -14.13 -3.93
C ILE A 171 -3.51 -13.17 -4.12
N LEU A 172 -3.27 -11.99 -4.69
CA LEU A 172 -4.36 -11.05 -4.96
C LEU A 172 -5.30 -11.59 -6.01
N GLY A 173 -4.79 -12.14 -7.12
CA GLY A 173 -5.61 -12.74 -8.16
C GLY A 173 -6.58 -13.78 -7.58
N SER A 174 -6.10 -14.61 -6.66
CA SER A 174 -6.90 -15.63 -5.97
C SER A 174 -7.96 -15.02 -5.06
N ILE A 175 -7.60 -14.07 -4.18
CA ILE A 175 -8.55 -13.36 -3.31
C ILE A 175 -9.62 -12.66 -4.15
N MET A 176 -9.22 -12.05 -5.28
CA MET A 176 -10.13 -11.33 -6.17
C MET A 176 -11.08 -12.29 -6.92
N ILE A 177 -10.63 -13.48 -7.32
CA ILE A 177 -11.49 -14.53 -7.91
C ILE A 177 -12.54 -15.01 -6.91
N VAL A 178 -12.15 -15.20 -5.65
CA VAL A 178 -13.08 -15.60 -4.58
C VAL A 178 -14.12 -14.52 -4.34
N ILE A 179 -13.70 -13.26 -4.15
CA ILE A 179 -14.61 -12.11 -3.97
C ILE A 179 -15.57 -11.98 -5.16
N TRP A 180 -15.04 -12.12 -6.39
CA TRP A 180 -15.87 -12.05 -7.60
C TRP A 180 -16.92 -13.15 -7.66
N ARG A 181 -16.58 -14.39 -7.27
CA ARG A 181 -17.53 -15.51 -7.21
C ARG A 181 -18.61 -15.30 -6.16
N THR A 182 -18.28 -14.72 -5.00
CA THR A 182 -19.25 -14.45 -3.92
C THR A 182 -20.19 -13.28 -4.19
N MET A 183 -19.93 -12.47 -5.22
CA MET A 183 -20.76 -11.33 -5.61
C MET A 183 -21.72 -11.63 -6.77
N ARG A 184 -21.74 -12.87 -7.27
CA ARG A 184 -22.76 -13.39 -8.19
C ARG A 184 -23.81 -14.14 -7.41
#